data_AF-A0A3D0ZY97-F1
#
_entry.id   AF-A0A3D0ZY97-F1
#
_cell.length_a   1.000
_cell.length_b   1.000
_cell.length_c   1.000
_cell.angle_alpha   90.00
_cell.angle_beta   90.00
_cell.angle_gamma   90.00
#
_symmetry.space_group_name_H-M   'P 1'
#
loop_
_entity.id
_entity.type
_entity.pdbx_description
1 polymer ?
#
loop_
_entity_poly.entity_id
_entity_poly.type
_entity_poly.pdbx_seq_one_letter_code
_entity_poly.pdbx_strand_id
1 'polypeptide(L)' 'GRPELIHTLNGSGLAIGRTLVAVLENYQLSDGSVAVPESLQPYLAGETTIALGAD' A
#
# COMPACT_ATOMS: atom_id res chain seq x y z
N GLY A 1 -27.97 36.10 -3.25
CA GLY A 1 -26.66 36.37 -2.63
C GLY A 1 -25.58 36.35 -3.69
N ARG A 2 -24.47 37.06 -3.49
CA ARG A 2 -23.31 37.01 -4.39
C ARG A 2 -22.55 35.69 -4.15
N PRO A 3 -22.15 34.94 -5.20
CA PRO A 3 -21.32 33.75 -5.01
C PRO A 3 -19.97 34.11 -4.36
N GLU A 4 -19.50 33.26 -3.44
CA GLU A 4 -18.21 33.39 -2.76
C GLU A 4 -17.29 32.21 -3.12
N LEU A 5 -15.98 32.44 -3.14
CA LEU A 5 -14.98 31.40 -3.38
C LEU A 5 -14.85 30.52 -2.13
N ILE A 6 -14.78 29.20 -2.34
CA ILE A 6 -14.50 28.24 -1.26
C ILE A 6 -12.99 28.01 -1.09
N HIS A 7 -12.61 27.54 0.09
CA HIS A 7 -11.26 27.01 0.31
C HIS A 7 -11.14 25.58 -0.23
N THR A 8 -9.99 25.27 -0.81
CA THR A 8 -9.64 23.92 -1.29
C THR A 8 -8.53 23.34 -0.44
N LEU A 9 -8.64 22.05 -0.10
CA LEU A 9 -7.55 21.27 0.50
C LEU A 9 -7.20 20.10 -0.43
N ASN A 10 -5.95 19.66 -0.35
CA ASN A 10 -5.49 18.44 -0.99
C ASN A 10 -4.51 17.70 -0.06
N GLY A 11 -4.45 16.38 -0.23
CA GLY A 11 -3.54 15.51 0.49
C GLY A 11 -3.49 14.15 -0.21
N SER A 12 -2.31 13.53 -0.28
CA SER A 12 -2.18 12.20 -0.88
C SER A 12 -2.85 11.16 0.02
N GLY A 13 -3.93 10.54 -0.46
CA GLY A 13 -4.58 9.39 0.21
C GLY A 13 -3.80 8.09 0.07
N LEU A 14 -2.79 8.10 -0.80
CA LEU A 14 -1.40 7.66 -0.59
C LEU A 14 -0.64 7.85 -1.92
N ALA A 15 0.69 7.70 -1.91
CA ALA A 15 1.48 7.67 -3.13
C ALA A 15 1.97 6.23 -3.36
N ILE A 16 1.34 5.52 -4.32
CA ILE A 16 1.44 4.06 -4.47
C ILE A 16 2.89 3.57 -4.51
N GLY A 17 3.77 4.22 -5.29
CA GLY A 17 5.18 3.80 -5.36
C GLY A 17 5.92 3.87 -4.02
N ARG A 18 5.65 4.89 -3.20
CA ARG A 18 6.24 5.01 -1.85
C ARG A 18 5.64 4.00 -0.89
N THR A 19 4.33 3.78 -0.97
CA THR A 19 3.64 2.78 -0.16
C THR A 19 4.13 1.37 -0.48
N LEU A 20 4.38 1.06 -1.76
CA LEU A 20 4.94 -0.23 -2.18
C LEU A 20 6.30 -0.47 -1.54
N VAL A 21 7.25 0.46 -1.67
CA VAL A 21 8.60 0.32 -1.08
C VAL A 21 8.51 0.16 0.44
N ALA A 22 7.68 0.96 1.11
CA ALA A 22 7.49 0.85 2.55
C ALA A 22 6.95 -0.53 2.97
N VAL A 23 6.01 -1.11 2.22
CA VAL A 23 5.51 -2.46 2.48
C VAL A 23 6.60 -3.49 2.27
N LEU A 24 7.33 -3.43 1.14
CA LEU A 24 8.42 -4.38 0.85
C LEU A 24 9.50 -4.36 1.93
N GLU A 25 9.95 -3.19 2.36
CA GLU A 25 11.02 -3.06 3.37
C GLU A 25 10.59 -3.49 4.78
N ASN A 26 9.36 -3.15 5.18
CA ASN A 26 8.90 -3.41 6.56
C ASN A 26 8.29 -4.80 6.76
N TYR A 27 7.91 -5.49 5.68
CA TYR A 27 7.29 -6.81 5.74
C TYR A 27 8.17 -7.90 5.10
N GLN A 28 9.41 -7.60 4.73
CA GLN A 28 10.37 -8.62 4.28
C GLN A 28 10.65 -9.64 5.39
N LEU A 29 10.65 -10.91 5.02
CA LEU A 29 11.01 -12.05 5.87
C LEU A 29 12.45 -12.49 5.59
N SER A 30 13.01 -13.31 6.50
CA SER A 30 14.42 -13.73 6.42
C SER A 30 14.75 -14.61 5.22
N ASP A 31 13.76 -15.26 4.62
CA ASP A 31 13.88 -16.04 3.39
C ASP A 31 13.71 -15.19 2.11
N GLY A 32 13.49 -13.89 2.26
CA GLY A 32 13.32 -12.92 1.18
C GLY A 32 11.88 -12.79 0.67
N SER A 33 10.94 -13.60 1.17
CA SER A 33 9.50 -13.38 0.91
C SER A 33 9.00 -12.13 1.62
N VAL A 34 7.79 -11.64 1.26
CA VAL A 34 7.17 -10.46 1.88
C VAL A 34 5.83 -10.85 2.47
N ALA A 35 5.65 -10.63 3.78
CA ALA A 35 4.36 -10.81 4.43
C ALA A 35 3.35 -9.77 3.92
N VAL A 36 2.12 -10.20 3.64
CA VAL A 36 1.04 -9.30 3.21
C VAL A 36 0.38 -8.68 4.45
N PRO A 37 0.37 -7.34 4.59
CA PRO A 37 -0.36 -6.67 5.67
C PRO A 37 -1.81 -7.13 5.72
N GLU A 38 -2.36 -7.42 6.91
CA GLU A 38 -3.71 -7.98 7.06
C GLU A 38 -4.78 -7.19 6.29
N SER A 39 -4.68 -5.86 6.30
CA SER A 39 -5.58 -4.97 5.57
C SER A 39 -5.56 -5.13 4.03
N LEU A 40 -4.49 -5.68 3.46
CA LEU A 40 -4.31 -5.88 2.03
C LEU A 40 -4.74 -7.29 1.57
N GLN A 41 -4.84 -8.27 2.47
CA GLN A 41 -5.15 -9.67 2.14
C GLN A 41 -6.49 -9.84 1.39
N PRO A 42 -7.60 -9.13 1.72
CA PRO A 42 -8.85 -9.24 0.96
C PRO A 42 -8.73 -8.82 -0.51
N TYR A 43 -7.74 -7.97 -0.83
CA TYR A 43 -7.48 -7.51 -2.18
C TYR A 43 -6.52 -8.43 -2.96
N LEU A 44 -5.91 -9.38 -2.27
CA LEU A 44 -4.95 -10.35 -2.81
C LEU A 44 -5.47 -11.79 -2.66
N ALA A 45 -6.78 -12.02 -2.82
CA ALA A 45 -7.41 -13.34 -2.73
C ALA A 45 -7.16 -14.11 -1.42
N GLY A 46 -6.85 -13.40 -0.33
CA GLY A 46 -6.51 -14.00 0.96
C GLY A 46 -5.04 -14.42 1.09
N GLU A 47 -4.18 -14.08 0.12
CA GLU A 47 -2.74 -14.34 0.21
C GLU A 47 -2.14 -13.63 1.42
N THR A 48 -1.35 -14.38 2.20
CA THR A 48 -0.70 -13.88 3.41
C THR A 48 0.79 -13.61 3.20
N THR A 49 1.38 -14.10 2.11
CA THR A 49 2.81 -13.96 1.77
C THR A 49 3.01 -13.88 0.27
N ILE A 50 3.94 -13.04 -0.19
CA ILE A 50 4.44 -13.00 -1.56
C ILE A 50 5.79 -13.70 -1.59
N ALA A 51 5.87 -14.86 -2.26
CA ALA A 51 7.12 -15.57 -2.44
C ALA A 51 8.03 -14.87 -3.45
N LEU A 52 9.34 -14.96 -3.26
CA LEU A 52 10.27 -14.77 -4.37
C LEU A 52 10.03 -15.92 -5.34
N GLY A 53 9.69 -15.62 -6.60
CA GLY A 53 9.42 -16.64 -7.61
C GLY A 53 10.52 -17.68 -7.62
N ALA A 54 10.15 -18.95 -7.40
CA ALA A 54 10.99 -20.05 -7.85
C ALA A 54 10.91 -20.07 -9.37
N ASP A 55 12.06 -20.17 -10.04
CA ASP A 55 12.11 -20.58 -11.44
C ASP A 55 11.34 -21.90 -11.66
#